data_AF-Q55CD7-F1
#
_entry.id   AF-Q55CD7-F1
#
_cell.length_a   1.000
_cell.length_b   1.000
_cell.length_c   1.000
_cell.angle_alpha   90.00
_cell.angle_beta   90.00
_cell.angle_gamma   90.00
#
_symmetry.space_group_name_H-M   'P 1'
#
loop_
_entity.id
_entity.type
_entity.pdbx_description
1 polymer ?
#
loop_
_entity_poly.entity_id
_entity_poly.type
_entity_poly.pdbx_seq_one_letter_code
_entity_poly.pdbx_strand_id
1 'polypeptide(L)'
;MNEYKYIDNNNNNKIQIVKFFLNFGDSTNVENKNYPPTAQVASQSAVYLAKEFNNLEKLNPNPPKPFAFKFLGLLAYTGKKSGILQTDFFDLSGFIGFITWRSAYLTRLGSLLSKIQVPFDWMRTLIFVVFLIITN
;
A
#
# COMPACT_ATOMS: atom_id res chain seq x y z
N MET A 1 -8.35 -15.49 -28.82
CA MET A 1 -8.73 -14.49 -27.80
C MET A 1 -10.08 -14.93 -27.25
N ASN A 2 -10.09 -15.67 -26.15
CA ASN A 2 -11.26 -16.44 -25.72
C ASN A 2 -12.20 -15.55 -24.90
N GLU A 3 -13.37 -15.21 -25.46
CA GLU A 3 -14.45 -14.53 -24.77
C GLU A 3 -15.01 -15.43 -23.67
N TYR A 4 -14.61 -15.23 -22.41
CA TYR A 4 -15.33 -15.80 -21.28
C TYR A 4 -16.65 -15.06 -21.10
N LYS A 5 -17.66 -15.56 -21.79
CA LYS A 5 -19.06 -15.12 -21.71
C LYS A 5 -19.73 -15.86 -20.56
N TYR A 6 -19.44 -15.49 -19.30
CA TYR A 6 -20.28 -15.94 -18.19
C TYR A 6 -21.58 -15.14 -18.24
N ILE A 7 -22.67 -15.84 -18.59
CA ILE A 7 -24.04 -15.34 -18.66
C ILE A 7 -24.76 -15.97 -17.46
N ASP A 8 -25.35 -15.14 -16.61
CA ASP A 8 -26.35 -15.62 -15.66
C ASP A 8 -27.19 -14.39 -15.28
N ASN A 9 -28.50 -14.57 -15.22
CA ASN A 9 -29.44 -13.46 -15.34
C ASN A 9 -29.67 -12.66 -14.04
N ASN A 10 -29.06 -13.08 -12.93
CA ASN A 10 -28.90 -12.32 -11.69
C ASN A 10 -27.46 -11.74 -11.57
N ASN A 11 -26.64 -11.95 -12.61
CA ASN A 11 -25.21 -11.75 -12.57
C ASN A 11 -24.74 -10.45 -13.23
N ASN A 12 -25.58 -9.48 -13.60
CA ASN A 12 -25.02 -8.26 -14.20
C ASN A 12 -24.02 -7.55 -13.27
N ASN A 13 -24.30 -7.50 -11.96
CA ASN A 13 -23.35 -6.96 -10.97
C ASN A 13 -22.18 -7.93 -10.73
N LYS A 14 -22.46 -9.24 -10.62
CA LYS A 14 -21.45 -10.30 -10.40
C LYS A 14 -20.48 -10.48 -11.58
N ILE A 15 -20.95 -10.28 -12.80
CA ILE A 15 -20.18 -10.29 -14.04
C ILE A 15 -19.40 -8.99 -14.15
N GLN A 16 -19.97 -7.84 -13.78
CA GLN A 16 -19.21 -6.58 -13.77
C GLN A 16 -18.03 -6.63 -12.82
N ILE A 17 -18.19 -7.18 -11.61
CA ILE A 17 -17.09 -7.33 -10.64
C ILE A 17 -16.07 -8.40 -11.06
N VAL A 18 -16.49 -9.52 -11.68
CA VAL A 18 -15.56 -10.51 -12.24
C VAL A 18 -14.82 -9.92 -13.45
N LYS A 19 -15.50 -9.20 -14.35
CA LYS A 19 -14.88 -8.45 -15.45
C LYS A 19 -13.94 -7.39 -14.91
N PHE A 20 -14.31 -6.67 -13.86
CA PHE A 20 -13.46 -5.68 -13.21
C PHE A 20 -12.22 -6.33 -12.58
N PHE A 21 -12.36 -7.47 -11.89
CA PHE A 21 -11.23 -8.23 -11.34
C PHE A 21 -10.30 -8.76 -12.44
N LEU A 22 -10.85 -9.34 -13.51
CA LEU A 22 -10.09 -9.81 -14.67
C LEU A 22 -9.38 -8.64 -15.38
N ASN A 23 -10.07 -7.51 -15.54
CA ASN A 23 -9.52 -6.29 -16.12
C ASN A 23 -8.43 -5.65 -15.23
N PHE A 24 -8.47 -5.81 -13.91
CA PHE A 24 -7.38 -5.38 -13.02
C PHE A 24 -6.25 -6.43 -12.89
N GLY A 25 -6.56 -7.71 -13.13
CA GLY A 25 -5.62 -8.83 -13.04
C GLY A 25 -4.72 -8.94 -14.26
N ASP A 26 -5.29 -8.78 -15.46
CA ASP A 26 -4.53 -8.41 -16.65
C ASP A 26 -4.28 -6.90 -16.59
N SER A 27 -3.18 -6.40 -17.13
CA SER A 27 -2.80 -4.97 -17.04
C SER A 27 -3.71 -4.04 -17.86
N THR A 28 -5.04 -4.16 -17.77
CA THR A 28 -5.96 -3.29 -18.48
C THR A 28 -6.24 -2.06 -17.63
N ASN A 29 -5.93 -0.90 -18.20
CA ASN A 29 -6.21 0.38 -17.57
C ASN A 29 -7.73 0.53 -17.41
N VAL A 30 -8.21 0.97 -16.23
CA VAL A 30 -9.58 1.47 -16.10
C VAL A 30 -9.76 2.56 -17.16
N GLU A 31 -10.82 2.46 -17.96
CA GLU A 31 -11.10 3.36 -19.07
C GLU A 31 -10.71 4.79 -18.72
N ASN A 32 -9.65 5.28 -19.38
CA ASN A 32 -9.14 6.64 -19.30
C ASN A 32 -8.38 7.08 -18.02
N LYS A 33 -7.90 6.16 -17.16
CA LYS A 33 -6.99 6.51 -16.05
C LYS A 33 -5.76 5.61 -15.99
N ASN A 34 -4.60 6.19 -16.32
CA ASN A 34 -3.30 5.53 -16.16
C ASN A 34 -2.86 5.64 -14.69
N TYR A 35 -3.10 4.59 -13.90
CA TYR A 35 -2.61 4.52 -12.53
C TYR A 35 -1.16 3.99 -12.51
N PRO A 36 -0.31 4.46 -11.57
CA PRO A 36 1.07 4.00 -11.52
C PRO A 36 1.12 2.49 -11.21
N PRO A 37 2.02 1.71 -11.84
CA PRO A 37 2.14 0.25 -11.63
C PRO A 37 2.81 -0.04 -10.28
N THR A 38 2.13 0.29 -9.19
CA THR A 38 2.63 0.21 -7.82
C THR A 38 1.77 -0.71 -6.98
N ALA A 39 2.41 -1.38 -6.01
CA ALA A 39 1.70 -2.24 -5.06
C ALA A 39 0.62 -1.49 -4.26
N GLN A 40 0.74 -0.16 -4.09
CA GLN A 40 -0.29 0.65 -3.44
C GLN A 40 -1.58 0.68 -4.26
N VAL A 41 -1.50 0.88 -5.58
CA VAL A 41 -2.67 0.86 -6.48
C VAL A 41 -3.35 -0.50 -6.42
N ALA A 42 -2.57 -1.58 -6.54
CA ALA A 42 -3.10 -2.95 -6.48
C ALA A 42 -3.74 -3.28 -5.12
N SER A 43 -3.13 -2.85 -4.01
CA SER A 43 -3.68 -3.08 -2.67
C SER A 43 -4.96 -2.27 -2.44
N GLN A 44 -5.00 -1.00 -2.88
CA GLN A 44 -6.19 -0.17 -2.76
C GLN A 44 -7.32 -0.65 -3.66
N SER A 45 -7.02 -1.08 -4.88
CA SER A 45 -8.03 -1.64 -5.80
C SER A 45 -8.61 -2.94 -5.26
N ALA A 46 -7.79 -3.81 -4.68
CA ALA A 46 -8.25 -5.04 -4.03
C ALA A 46 -9.17 -4.75 -2.83
N VAL A 47 -8.81 -3.80 -1.96
CA VAL A 47 -9.66 -3.40 -0.82
C VAL A 47 -10.96 -2.74 -1.28
N TYR A 48 -10.90 -1.89 -2.30
CA TYR A 48 -12.08 -1.28 -2.91
C TYR A 48 -13.03 -2.35 -3.45
N LEU A 49 -12.50 -3.29 -4.24
CA LEU A 49 -13.28 -4.39 -4.80
C LEU A 49 -13.91 -5.27 -3.71
N ALA A 50 -13.17 -5.59 -2.64
CA ALA A 50 -13.71 -6.34 -1.50
C ALA A 50 -14.88 -5.64 -0.81
N LYS A 51 -14.84 -4.29 -0.70
CA LYS A 51 -15.95 -3.50 -0.17
C LYS A 51 -17.16 -3.52 -1.08
N GLU A 52 -16.95 -3.43 -2.39
CA GLU A 52 -18.05 -3.50 -3.36
C GLU A 52 -18.71 -4.88 -3.35
N PHE A 53 -17.95 -5.97 -3.21
CA PHE A 53 -18.51 -7.32 -3.01
C PHE A 53 -19.44 -7.38 -1.78
N ASN A 54 -19.01 -6.83 -0.64
CA ASN A 54 -19.81 -6.81 0.59
C ASN A 54 -21.04 -5.88 0.50
N ASN A 55 -20.97 -4.80 -0.28
CA ASN A 55 -22.09 -3.88 -0.48
C ASN A 55 -23.17 -4.46 -1.41
N LEU A 56 -22.74 -5.20 -2.43
CA LEU A 56 -23.64 -5.91 -3.33
C LEU A 56 -24.43 -7.02 -2.62
N GLU A 57 -23.78 -7.75 -1.70
CA GLU A 57 -24.47 -8.74 -0.85
C GLU A 57 -25.55 -8.08 0.02
N LYS A 58 -25.29 -6.88 0.54
CA LYS A 58 -26.22 -6.13 1.38
C LYS A 58 -27.36 -5.44 0.62
N LEU A 59 -27.47 -5.64 -0.70
CA LEU A 59 -28.45 -4.99 -1.57
C LEU A 59 -28.52 -3.47 -1.37
N ASN A 60 -27.38 -2.82 -1.11
CA ASN A 60 -27.35 -1.38 -0.91
C ASN A 60 -27.63 -0.70 -2.26
N PRO A 61 -28.68 0.15 -2.39
CA PRO A 61 -29.13 0.68 -3.68
C PRO A 61 -28.21 1.75 -4.28
N ASN A 62 -27.17 2.17 -3.55
CA ASN A 62 -26.29 3.21 -4.02
C ASN A 62 -25.33 2.67 -5.09
N PRO A 63 -25.23 3.33 -6.26
CA PRO A 63 -24.27 2.92 -7.28
C PRO A 63 -22.84 3.00 -6.72
N PRO A 64 -21.96 2.05 -7.09
CA PRO A 64 -20.57 2.05 -6.66
C PRO A 64 -19.89 3.35 -7.10
N LYS A 65 -19.22 4.05 -6.18
CA LYS A 65 -18.42 5.25 -6.52
C LYS A 65 -17.16 4.80 -7.27
N PRO A 66 -16.77 5.47 -8.37
CA PRO A 66 -15.59 5.05 -9.13
C PRO A 66 -14.33 5.02 -8.24
N PHE A 67 -13.50 4.00 -8.44
CA PHE A 67 -12.22 3.89 -7.74
C PHE A 67 -11.36 5.15 -7.97
N ALA A 68 -10.94 5.77 -6.87
CA ALA A 68 -10.02 6.91 -6.86
C ALA A 68 -8.78 6.52 -6.07
N PHE A 69 -7.66 6.38 -6.77
CA PHE A 69 -6.37 6.12 -6.12
C PHE A 69 -5.94 7.32 -5.28
N LYS A 70 -5.58 7.06 -4.02
CA LYS A 70 -4.93 8.06 -3.16
C LYS A 70 -3.46 7.71 -3.02
N PHE A 71 -2.58 8.60 -3.47
CA PHE A 71 -1.16 8.46 -3.19
C PHE A 71 -0.92 8.71 -1.69
N LEU A 72 -0.26 7.77 -1.01
CA LEU A 72 0.05 7.88 0.41
C LEU A 72 1.48 8.41 0.66
N GLY A 73 2.22 8.65 -0.42
CA GLY A 73 3.66 8.89 -0.39
C GLY A 73 4.48 7.67 -0.81
N LEU A 74 5.71 7.95 -1.22
CA LEU A 74 6.74 6.98 -1.56
C LEU A 74 7.88 7.10 -0.56
N LEU A 75 8.29 5.98 0.04
CA LEU A 75 9.36 5.95 1.03
C LEU A 75 10.36 4.86 0.65
N ALA A 76 11.61 5.25 0.40
CA ALA A 76 12.65 4.33 -0.05
C ALA A 76 13.97 4.56 0.71
N TYR A 77 14.65 3.47 1.04
CA TYR A 77 16.00 3.52 1.60
C TYR A 77 17.03 3.52 0.47
N THR A 78 17.95 4.47 0.45
CA THR A 78 18.95 4.62 -0.61
C THR A 78 20.35 4.14 -0.20
N GLY A 79 20.57 3.81 1.07
CA GLY A 79 21.87 3.38 1.58
C GLY A 79 22.54 4.43 2.49
N LYS A 80 23.67 4.08 3.13
CA LYS A 80 24.51 4.99 3.94
C LYS A 80 23.73 5.85 4.95
N LYS A 81 22.78 5.26 5.70
CA LYS A 81 21.87 5.99 6.62
C LYS A 81 21.10 7.14 5.94
N SER A 82 20.79 6.98 4.65
CA SER A 82 20.01 7.92 3.86
C SER A 82 18.76 7.25 3.30
N GLY A 83 17.66 7.99 3.28
CA GLY A 83 16.41 7.59 2.68
C GLY A 83 15.72 8.77 2.02
N ILE A 84 14.67 8.48 1.25
CA ILE A 84 13.81 9.46 0.61
C ILE A 84 12.37 9.20 1.03
N LEU A 85 11.67 10.25 1.45
CA LEU A 85 10.23 10.29 1.61
C LEU A 85 9.73 11.33 0.61
N GLN A 86 8.82 10.92 -0.27
CA GLN A 86 8.09 11.82 -1.15
C GLN A 86 6.62 11.75 -0.78
N THR A 87 6.01 12.90 -0.52
CA THR A 87 4.57 13.02 -0.25
C THR A 87 3.98 14.10 -1.15
N ASP A 88 2.65 14.23 -1.19
CA ASP A 88 2.01 15.28 -1.98
C ASP A 88 2.36 16.71 -1.52
N PHE A 89 2.81 16.87 -0.27
CA PHE A 89 3.03 18.18 0.35
C PHE A 89 4.50 18.52 0.56
N PHE A 90 5.35 17.53 0.82
CA PHE A 90 6.76 17.73 1.13
C PHE A 90 7.60 16.51 0.76
N ASP A 91 8.87 16.77 0.45
CA ASP A 91 9.89 15.76 0.17
C ASP A 91 10.99 15.84 1.23
N LEU A 92 11.33 14.70 1.83
CA LEU A 92 12.46 14.57 2.76
C LEU A 92 13.50 13.64 2.16
N SER A 93 14.78 14.01 2.29
CA SER A 93 15.90 13.19 1.84
C SER A 93 17.03 13.14 2.87
N GLY A 94 17.92 12.16 2.76
CA GLY A 94 19.10 12.04 3.62
C GLY A 94 18.80 11.38 4.96
N PHE A 95 19.44 11.84 6.03
CA PHE A 95 19.34 11.22 7.36
C PHE A 95 17.92 11.30 7.95
N ILE A 96 17.21 12.41 7.71
CA ILE A 96 15.80 12.53 8.13
C ILE A 96 14.95 11.49 7.41
N GLY A 97 15.11 11.34 6.08
CA GLY A 97 14.42 10.31 5.32
C GLY A 97 14.74 8.88 5.81
N PHE A 98 15.98 8.64 6.27
CA PHE A 98 16.35 7.37 6.90
C PHE A 98 15.62 7.11 8.22
N ILE A 99 15.55 8.11 9.12
CA ILE A 99 14.78 7.99 10.36
C ILE A 99 13.30 7.78 10.03
N THR A 100 12.74 8.55 9.09
CA THR A 100 11.34 8.45 8.68
C THR A 100 11.03 7.07 8.10
N TRP A 101 11.93 6.49 7.29
CA TRP A 101 11.83 5.11 6.82
C TRP A 101 11.69 4.14 7.99
N ARG A 102 12.61 4.18 8.96
CA ARG A 102 12.55 3.31 10.16
C ARG A 102 11.25 3.51 10.95
N SER A 103 10.82 4.75 11.15
CA SER A 103 9.58 5.07 11.86
C SER A 103 8.33 4.55 11.15
N ALA A 104 8.27 4.63 9.82
CA ALA A 104 7.14 4.09 9.06
C ALA A 104 7.01 2.56 9.21
N TYR A 105 8.12 1.82 9.24
CA TYR A 105 8.11 0.38 9.53
C TYR A 105 7.58 0.10 10.94
N LEU A 106 7.98 0.91 11.94
CA LEU A 106 7.50 0.75 13.31
C LEU A 106 5.99 0.95 13.41
N THR A 107 5.44 1.97 12.74
CA THR A 107 3.98 2.22 12.79
C THR A 107 3.17 1.07 12.20
N ARG A 108 3.72 0.37 11.20
CA ARG A 108 3.07 -0.78 10.56
C ARG A 108 3.12 -2.07 11.39
N LEU A 109 3.95 -2.13 12.43
CA LEU A 109 3.93 -3.27 13.37
C LEU A 109 2.56 -3.35 14.05
N GLY A 110 1.98 -4.55 14.12
CA GLY A 110 0.64 -4.73 14.70
C GLY A 110 0.60 -4.58 16.22
N SER A 111 1.63 -5.05 16.93
CA SER A 111 1.66 -5.14 18.39
C SER A 111 2.38 -3.96 19.04
N LEU A 112 1.85 -3.45 20.16
CA LEU A 112 2.48 -2.40 20.96
C LEU A 112 3.85 -2.84 21.50
N LEU A 113 3.97 -4.10 21.92
CA LEU A 113 5.24 -4.65 22.40
C LEU A 113 6.33 -4.60 21.32
N SER A 114 6.03 -5.04 20.09
CA SER A 114 7.01 -4.97 18.99
C SER A 114 7.33 -3.53 18.59
N LYS A 115 6.37 -2.59 18.72
CA LYS A 115 6.62 -1.16 18.49
C LYS A 115 7.65 -0.56 19.46
N ILE A 116 7.72 -1.04 20.71
CA ILE A 116 8.65 -0.53 21.73
C ILE A 116 9.98 -1.31 21.73
N GLN A 117 9.92 -2.62 21.55
CA GLN A 117 11.09 -3.49 21.57
C GLN A 117 12.08 -3.14 20.46
N VAL A 118 11.60 -2.88 19.25
CA VAL A 118 12.45 -2.63 18.08
C VAL A 118 13.29 -1.35 18.22
N PRO A 119 12.73 -0.18 18.60
CA PRO A 119 13.53 1.02 18.89
C PRO A 119 14.52 0.80 20.04
N PHE A 120 14.12 0.04 21.06
CA PHE A 120 14.96 -0.24 22.22
C PHE A 120 16.17 -1.10 21.83
N ASP A 121 15.99 -2.10 20.97
CA ASP A 121 17.07 -2.90 20.41
C ASP A 121 18.02 -2.03 19.59
N TRP A 122 17.50 -1.08 18.80
CA TRP A 122 18.35 -0.13 18.06
C TRP A 122 19.15 0.77 18.99
N MET A 123 18.55 1.26 20.08
CA MET A 123 19.25 2.05 21.09
C MET A 123 20.38 1.24 21.73
N ARG A 124 20.15 -0.04 22.06
CA ARG A 124 21.19 -0.95 22.56
C ARG A 124 22.31 -1.12 21.55
N THR A 125 21.99 -1.39 20.29
CA THR A 125 22.99 -1.51 19.21
C THR A 125 23.80 -0.23 19.08
N LEU A 126 23.16 0.95 19.14
CA LEU A 126 23.89 2.23 19.09
C LEU A 126 24.84 2.39 20.27
N ILE A 127 24.42 2.03 21.49
CA ILE A 127 25.29 2.07 22.68
C ILE A 127 26.50 1.16 22.48
N PHE A 128 26.30 -0.09 22.04
CA PHE A 128 27.40 -1.03 21.83
C PHE A 128 28.34 -0.60 20.70
N VAL A 129 27.80 -0.12 19.58
CA VAL A 129 28.61 0.37 18.46
C VAL A 129 29.40 1.61 18.86
N VAL A 130 28.79 2.55 19.57
CA VAL A 130 29.45 3.76 20.08
C VAL A 130 30.52 3.40 21.11
N PHE A 131 30.22 2.48 22.03
CA PHE A 131 31.18 2.00 23.03
C PHE A 131 32.40 1.34 22.36
N LEU A 132 32.20 0.52 21.33
CA LEU A 132 33.28 -0.13 20.60
C LEU A 132 34.13 0.84 19.78
N ILE A 133 33.52 1.92 19.26
CA ILE A 133 34.24 3.01 18.57
C ILE A 133 35.04 3.87 19.56
N ILE A 134 34.57 4.05 20.80
CA ILE A 134 35.27 4.84 21.83
C ILE A 134 36.41 4.05 22.47
N THR A 135 36.28 2.72 22.54
CA THR A 135 37.26 1.84 23.23
C THR A 135 38.46 1.45 22.35
N ASN A 136 38.35 1.52 21.02
CA ASN A 136 39.47 1.37 20.08
C ASN A 136 40.00 2.74 19.65
#